data_AF-A0AAN4ZM50-F1
#
_entry.id   AF-A0AAN4ZM50-F1
#
_cell.length_a   1.000
_cell.length_b   1.000
_cell.length_c   1.000
_cell.angle_alpha   90.00
_cell.angle_beta   90.00
_cell.angle_gamma   90.00
#
_symmetry.space_group_name_H-M   'P 1'
#
loop_
_entity.id
_entity.type
_entity.pdbx_description
1 polymer ?
#
loop_
_entity_poly.entity_id
_entity_poly.type
_entity_poly.pdbx_seq_one_letter_code
_entity_poly.pdbx_strand_id
1 'polypeptide(L)'
;MNTSLFVHIINFVSLVLSVCQLCIASSIFDFVVVNKLYYTTDDEKPLIDSQYAIVFFSAPLLAASIALFTLSMPIISRGYQNWISRHLVLVAIMHALLLAGAAVFFATCSLLSSQLSLRIGHYAYNGTPQNFEDASHWYFLRMRASTAIFCLQSLCALSQLGLLYMGRECRYEIILPQQKDKKDLLLPPVHD
;
A
#
# COMPACT_ATOMS: atom_id res chain seq x y z
N MET A 1 3.19 -6.93 -23.69
CA MET A 1 2.52 -5.90 -22.88
C MET A 1 3.59 -5.26 -22.00
N ASN A 2 3.72 -3.92 -21.99
CA ASN A 2 4.83 -3.25 -21.30
C ASN A 2 4.70 -3.39 -19.78
N THR A 3 5.61 -4.12 -19.14
CA THR A 3 5.69 -4.29 -17.66
C THR A 3 5.62 -2.95 -16.92
N SER A 4 6.18 -1.89 -17.52
CA SER A 4 6.12 -0.51 -17.01
C SER A 4 4.69 0.04 -16.89
N LEU A 5 3.79 -0.25 -17.85
CA LEU A 5 2.39 0.20 -17.79
C LEU A 5 1.64 -0.49 -16.66
N PHE A 6 1.85 -1.79 -16.48
CA PHE A 6 1.16 -2.56 -15.45
C PHE A 6 1.60 -2.13 -14.04
N VAL A 7 2.90 -1.89 -13.82
CA VAL A 7 3.42 -1.32 -12.57
C VAL A 7 2.82 0.06 -12.32
N HIS A 8 2.69 0.91 -13.35
CA HIS A 8 2.06 2.22 -13.20
C HIS A 8 0.59 2.11 -12.77
N ILE A 9 -0.19 1.24 -13.41
CA ILE A 9 -1.60 1.00 -13.06
C ILE A 9 -1.72 0.50 -11.62
N ILE A 10 -0.91 -0.47 -11.20
CA ILE A 10 -0.97 -0.98 -9.82
C ILE A 10 -0.65 0.11 -8.80
N ASN A 11 0.36 0.94 -9.06
CA ASN A 11 0.69 2.06 -8.17
C ASN A 11 -0.45 3.10 -8.10
N PHE A 12 -1.09 3.41 -9.22
CA PHE A 12 -2.24 4.30 -9.24
C PHE A 12 -3.42 3.73 -8.45
N VAL A 13 -3.75 2.45 -8.65
CA VAL A 13 -4.80 1.76 -7.88
C VAL A 13 -4.45 1.73 -6.39
N SER A 14 -3.21 1.42 -6.04
CA SER A 14 -2.73 1.44 -4.65
C SER A 14 -2.91 2.81 -4.00
N LEU A 15 -2.61 3.89 -4.73
CA LEU A 15 -2.81 5.26 -4.25
C LEU A 15 -4.29 5.58 -4.00
N VAL A 16 -5.18 5.21 -4.93
CA VAL A 16 -6.63 5.38 -4.76
C VAL A 16 -7.14 4.60 -3.54
N LEU A 17 -6.71 3.35 -3.39
CA LEU A 17 -7.05 2.51 -2.23
C LEU A 17 -6.57 3.15 -0.92
N SER A 18 -5.38 3.74 -0.90
CA SER A 18 -4.88 4.48 0.28
C SER A 18 -5.75 5.67 0.65
N VAL A 19 -6.19 6.46 -0.33
CA VAL A 19 -7.10 7.59 -0.08
C VAL A 19 -8.44 7.08 0.46
N CYS A 20 -9.02 6.06 -0.17
CA CYS A 20 -10.25 5.44 0.32
C CYS A 20 -10.10 4.93 1.76
N GLN A 21 -8.98 4.26 2.08
CA GLN A 21 -8.71 3.77 3.42
C GLN A 21 -8.54 4.90 4.44
N LEU A 22 -7.89 6.01 4.08
CA LEU A 22 -7.81 7.19 4.94
C LEU A 22 -9.20 7.78 5.23
N CYS A 23 -10.07 7.85 4.23
CA CYS A 23 -11.46 8.30 4.42
C CYS A 23 -12.24 7.37 5.35
N ILE A 24 -12.10 6.05 5.18
CA ILE A 24 -12.79 5.07 6.04
C ILE A 24 -12.22 5.09 7.46
N ALA A 25 -10.89 5.14 7.62
CA ALA A 25 -10.24 5.27 8.92
C ALA A 25 -10.71 6.54 9.64
N SER A 26 -10.74 7.68 8.94
CA SER A 26 -11.28 8.93 9.48
C SER A 26 -12.73 8.75 9.91
N SER A 27 -13.57 8.12 9.08
CA SER A 27 -14.97 7.85 9.42
C SER A 27 -15.16 6.91 10.61
N ILE A 28 -14.25 5.96 10.85
CA ILE A 28 -14.28 5.08 12.02
C ILE A 28 -13.87 5.86 13.28
N PHE A 29 -12.71 6.52 13.25
CA PHE A 29 -12.11 7.08 14.46
C PHE A 29 -12.64 8.46 14.83
N ASP A 30 -13.13 9.27 13.88
CA ASP A 30 -13.80 10.54 14.18
C ASP A 30 -15.03 10.29 15.07
N PHE A 31 -15.86 9.31 14.71
CA PHE A 31 -17.03 8.95 15.50
C PHE A 31 -16.67 8.36 16.89
N VAL A 32 -15.63 7.52 16.98
CA VAL A 32 -15.16 6.95 18.26
C VAL A 32 -14.70 8.06 19.21
N VAL A 33 -13.93 9.02 18.70
CA VAL A 33 -13.39 10.12 19.50
C VAL A 33 -14.48 11.12 19.90
N VAL A 34 -15.35 11.50 18.97
CA VAL A 34 -16.38 12.53 19.20
C VAL A 34 -17.49 12.04 20.12
N ASN A 35 -17.96 10.80 19.96
CA ASN A 35 -19.13 10.32 20.70
C ASN A 35 -18.81 9.55 21.98
N LYS A 36 -17.52 9.35 22.34
CA LYS A 36 -17.07 8.50 23.48
C LYS A 36 -17.68 7.09 23.46
N LEU A 37 -18.28 6.70 22.35
CA LEU A 37 -19.10 5.52 22.24
C LEU A 37 -18.29 4.58 21.38
N TYR A 38 -17.88 3.46 21.97
CA TYR A 38 -18.13 2.14 21.43
C TYR A 38 -17.87 1.13 22.53
N TYR A 39 -18.61 1.29 23.62
CA TYR A 39 -18.60 0.35 24.72
C TYR A 39 -19.79 -0.59 24.59
N THR A 40 -19.65 -1.81 25.07
CA THR A 40 -20.79 -2.71 25.19
C THR A 40 -21.76 -2.13 26.20
N THR A 41 -23.06 -2.11 25.89
CA THR A 41 -24.11 -1.53 26.75
C THR A 41 -24.12 -2.14 28.15
N ASP A 42 -23.74 -3.42 28.28
CA ASP A 42 -23.84 -4.17 29.53
C ASP A 42 -22.55 -4.14 30.36
N ASP A 43 -21.38 -4.17 29.71
CA ASP A 43 -20.08 -4.44 30.35
C ASP A 43 -19.11 -3.23 30.27
N GLU A 44 -19.52 -2.14 29.60
CA GLU A 44 -18.70 -0.98 29.27
C GLU A 44 -17.32 -1.32 28.64
N LYS A 45 -17.21 -2.46 27.95
CA LYS A 45 -15.95 -2.89 27.33
C LYS A 45 -15.78 -2.22 25.98
N PRO A 46 -14.60 -1.65 25.66
CA PRO A 46 -14.37 -1.01 24.37
C PRO A 46 -14.40 -2.07 23.25
N LEU A 47 -15.34 -1.90 22.32
CA LEU A 47 -15.46 -2.69 21.10
C LEU A 47 -14.34 -2.35 20.10
N ILE A 48 -14.00 -1.06 20.00
CA ILE A 48 -12.91 -0.56 19.16
C ILE A 48 -12.03 0.33 20.05
N ASP A 49 -10.79 -0.08 20.24
CA ASP A 49 -9.82 0.76 20.94
C ASP A 49 -9.33 1.88 20.01
N SER A 50 -9.32 3.11 20.52
CA SER A 50 -8.73 4.27 19.86
C SER A 50 -7.24 4.08 19.50
N GLN A 51 -6.51 3.21 20.21
CA GLN A 51 -5.12 2.89 19.90
C GLN A 51 -4.94 2.28 18.51
N TYR A 52 -5.97 1.60 17.98
CA TYR A 52 -5.92 1.06 16.62
C TYR A 52 -5.91 2.16 15.55
N ALA A 53 -6.25 3.42 15.89
CA ALA A 53 -6.20 4.55 14.96
C ALA A 53 -4.80 4.70 14.35
N ILE A 54 -3.75 4.59 15.17
CA ILE A 54 -2.36 4.72 14.70
C ILE A 54 -2.08 3.71 13.59
N VAL A 55 -2.52 2.46 13.75
CA VAL A 55 -2.33 1.39 12.75
C VAL A 55 -3.15 1.68 11.49
N PHE A 56 -4.42 2.05 11.64
CA PHE A 56 -5.33 2.29 10.52
C PHE A 56 -4.98 3.55 9.70
N PHE A 57 -4.30 4.54 10.28
CA PHE A 57 -3.77 5.70 9.56
C PHE A 57 -2.37 5.47 9.00
N SER A 58 -1.48 4.78 9.72
CA SER A 58 -0.11 4.55 9.27
C SER A 58 -0.03 3.64 8.04
N ALA A 59 -0.85 2.59 7.97
CA ALA A 59 -0.89 1.68 6.83
C ALA A 59 -1.18 2.35 5.48
N PRO A 60 -2.29 3.11 5.31
CA PRO A 60 -2.55 3.78 4.04
C PRO A 60 -1.57 4.92 3.73
N LEU A 61 -1.00 5.59 4.74
CA LEU A 61 0.07 6.57 4.53
C LEU A 61 1.34 5.91 3.97
N LEU A 62 1.72 4.75 4.49
CA LEU A 62 2.84 3.96 3.97
C LEU A 62 2.56 3.51 2.52
N ALA A 63 1.38 2.97 2.25
CA ALA A 63 0.98 2.56 0.90
C ALA A 63 0.99 3.74 -0.09
N ALA A 64 0.45 4.90 0.32
CA ALA A 64 0.48 6.11 -0.49
C ALA A 64 1.92 6.60 -0.74
N SER A 65 2.79 6.54 0.27
CA SER A 65 4.19 6.96 0.15
C SER A 65 4.94 6.09 -0.85
N ILE A 66 4.78 4.77 -0.81
CA ILE A 66 5.39 3.82 -1.76
C ILE A 66 4.87 4.08 -3.18
N ALA A 67 3.54 4.26 -3.33
CA ALA A 67 2.93 4.51 -4.62
C ALA A 67 3.40 5.84 -5.23
N LEU A 68 3.40 6.93 -4.45
CA LEU A 68 3.86 8.25 -4.89
C LEU A 68 5.35 8.25 -5.21
N PHE A 69 6.17 7.58 -4.42
CA PHE A 69 7.60 7.42 -4.71
C PHE A 69 7.82 6.76 -6.07
N THR A 70 7.08 5.68 -6.36
CA THR A 70 7.20 4.98 -7.65
C THR A 70 6.68 5.83 -8.82
N LEU A 71 5.55 6.51 -8.65
CA LEU A 71 4.94 7.35 -9.68
C LEU A 71 5.75 8.63 -9.98
N SER A 72 6.50 9.14 -8.99
CA SER A 72 7.30 10.36 -9.13
C SER A 72 8.69 10.15 -9.73
N MET A 73 9.12 8.89 -9.92
CA MET A 73 10.43 8.55 -10.53
C MET A 73 10.76 9.31 -11.83
N PRO A 74 9.82 9.50 -12.78
CA PRO A 74 10.09 10.24 -14.02
C PRO A 74 10.35 11.74 -13.80
N ILE A 75 9.84 12.29 -12.70
CA ILE A 75 9.82 13.73 -12.40
C ILE A 75 10.97 14.13 -11.46
N ILE A 76 11.57 13.16 -10.77
CA ILE A 76 12.60 13.43 -9.76
C ILE A 76 13.87 14.04 -10.38
N SER A 77 14.60 14.81 -9.58
CA SER A 77 15.80 15.53 -10.06
C SER A 77 16.84 14.58 -10.68
N ARG A 78 17.55 15.06 -11.72
CA ARG A 78 18.60 14.28 -12.40
C ARG A 78 19.71 13.81 -11.45
N GLY A 79 20.03 14.59 -10.43
CA GLY A 79 21.01 14.20 -9.41
C GLY A 79 20.58 12.94 -8.66
N TYR A 80 19.31 12.86 -8.29
CA TYR A 80 18.75 11.70 -7.60
C TYR A 80 18.63 10.48 -8.53
N GLN A 81 18.22 10.68 -9.79
CA GLN A 81 18.21 9.60 -10.80
C GLN A 81 19.62 9.02 -11.01
N ASN A 82 20.64 9.89 -11.09
CA ASN A 82 22.03 9.47 -11.20
C ASN A 82 22.49 8.67 -9.96
N TRP A 83 22.09 9.09 -8.77
CA TRP A 83 22.39 8.34 -7.54
C TRP A 83 21.73 6.96 -7.53
N ILE A 84 20.44 6.87 -7.90
CA ILE A 84 19.72 5.59 -8.03
C ILE A 84 20.44 4.69 -9.04
N SER A 85 20.83 5.22 -10.20
CA SER A 85 21.52 4.42 -11.22
C SER A 85 22.88 3.89 -10.76
N ARG A 86 23.58 4.60 -9.87
CA ARG A 86 24.86 4.17 -9.30
C ARG A 86 24.69 3.10 -8.22
N HIS A 87 23.58 3.16 -7.47
CA HIS A 87 23.28 2.25 -6.36
C HIS A 87 22.08 1.35 -6.65
N LEU A 88 21.93 0.94 -7.91
CA LEU A 88 20.74 0.29 -8.44
C LEU A 88 20.33 -0.97 -7.66
N VAL A 89 21.29 -1.85 -7.39
CA VAL A 89 21.08 -3.10 -6.64
C VAL A 89 20.65 -2.81 -5.19
N LEU A 90 21.30 -1.84 -4.54
CA LEU A 90 20.96 -1.45 -3.17
C LEU A 90 19.53 -0.89 -3.10
N VAL A 91 19.19 0.03 -4.00
CA VAL A 91 17.84 0.61 -4.09
C VAL A 91 16.80 -0.47 -4.40
N ALA A 92 17.11 -1.40 -5.30
CA ALA A 92 16.25 -2.53 -5.63
C ALA A 92 15.96 -3.42 -4.40
N ILE A 93 17.00 -3.80 -3.65
CA ILE A 93 16.86 -4.62 -2.43
C ILE A 93 16.05 -3.88 -1.38
N MET A 94 16.36 -2.61 -1.11
CA MET A 94 15.63 -1.80 -0.13
C MET A 94 14.15 -1.66 -0.49
N HIS A 95 13.85 -1.40 -1.77
CA HIS A 95 12.48 -1.28 -2.24
C HIS A 95 11.73 -2.62 -2.19
N ALA A 96 12.38 -3.73 -2.54
CA ALA A 96 11.79 -5.07 -2.44
C ALA A 96 11.48 -5.44 -0.98
N LEU A 97 12.40 -5.18 -0.05
CA LEU A 97 12.18 -5.40 1.39
C LEU A 97 11.06 -4.52 1.93
N LEU A 98 10.99 -3.26 1.50
CA LEU A 98 9.93 -2.33 1.88
C LEU A 98 8.56 -2.82 1.38
N LEU A 99 8.46 -3.26 0.12
CA LEU A 99 7.23 -3.81 -0.45
C LEU A 99 6.80 -5.10 0.25
N ALA A 100 7.74 -6.01 0.55
CA ALA A 100 7.45 -7.24 1.26
C ALA A 100 6.94 -6.96 2.69
N GLY A 101 7.64 -6.08 3.42
CA GLY A 101 7.22 -5.64 4.76
C GLY A 101 5.85 -4.95 4.74
N ALA A 102 5.62 -4.07 3.78
CA ALA A 102 4.33 -3.40 3.59
C ALA A 102 3.21 -4.39 3.28
N ALA A 103 3.45 -5.38 2.41
CA ALA A 103 2.46 -6.41 2.08
C ALA A 103 2.04 -7.22 3.30
N VAL A 104 3.00 -7.65 4.13
CA VAL A 104 2.71 -8.36 5.40
C VAL A 104 1.94 -7.44 6.35
N PHE A 105 2.38 -6.20 6.51
CA PHE A 105 1.72 -5.24 7.38
C PHE A 105 0.26 -4.99 6.97
N PHE A 106 -0.02 -4.81 5.68
CA PHE A 106 -1.39 -4.66 5.17
C PHE A 106 -2.22 -5.92 5.37
N ALA A 107 -1.65 -7.11 5.20
CA ALA A 107 -2.34 -8.36 5.50
C ALA A 107 -2.69 -8.47 6.99
N THR A 108 -1.79 -8.08 7.89
CA THR A 108 -2.06 -8.02 9.33
C THR A 108 -3.17 -7.01 9.66
N CYS A 109 -3.16 -5.83 9.03
CA CYS A 109 -4.23 -4.83 9.19
C CYS A 109 -5.59 -5.36 8.70
N SER A 110 -5.60 -6.10 7.57
CA SER A 110 -6.79 -6.77 7.05
C SER A 110 -7.33 -7.79 8.05
N LEU A 111 -6.46 -8.64 8.63
CA LEU A 111 -6.86 -9.63 9.64
C LEU A 111 -7.41 -8.95 10.90
N LEU A 112 -6.73 -7.92 11.39
CA LEU A 112 -7.16 -7.15 12.55
C LEU A 112 -8.55 -6.52 12.32
N SER A 113 -8.73 -5.84 11.17
CA SER A 113 -10.01 -5.25 10.79
C SER A 113 -11.12 -6.30 10.67
N SER A 114 -10.79 -7.50 10.15
CA SER A 114 -11.73 -8.62 10.07
C SER A 114 -12.15 -9.11 11.46
N GLN A 115 -11.20 -9.30 12.37
CA GLN A 115 -11.48 -9.73 13.75
C GLN A 115 -12.32 -8.69 14.51
N LEU A 116 -12.01 -7.40 14.37
CA LEU A 116 -12.82 -6.32 14.93
C LEU A 116 -14.23 -6.31 14.34
N SER A 117 -14.37 -6.51 13.02
CA SER A 117 -15.68 -6.59 12.38
C SER A 117 -16.53 -7.73 12.92
N LEU A 118 -15.95 -8.90 13.19
CA LEU A 118 -16.69 -10.04 13.75
C LEU A 118 -17.19 -9.74 15.17
N ARG A 119 -16.37 -9.07 15.98
CA ARG A 119 -16.75 -8.66 17.34
C ARG A 119 -17.93 -7.69 17.33
N ILE A 120 -17.88 -6.69 16.45
CA ILE A 120 -18.95 -5.69 16.30
C ILE A 120 -20.19 -6.31 15.66
N GLY A 121 -20.02 -7.30 14.78
CA GLY A 121 -21.09 -7.95 14.04
C GLY A 121 -22.16 -8.57 14.94
N HIS A 122 -21.81 -9.07 16.12
CA HIS A 122 -22.81 -9.56 17.08
C HIS A 122 -23.81 -8.48 17.48
N TYR A 123 -23.32 -7.27 17.76
CA TYR A 123 -24.14 -6.12 18.16
C TYR A 123 -24.82 -5.43 16.98
N ALA A 124 -24.30 -5.62 15.77
CA ALA A 124 -24.90 -5.08 14.54
C ALA A 124 -26.22 -5.74 14.15
N TYR A 125 -26.53 -6.93 14.69
CA TYR A 125 -27.76 -7.67 14.35
C TYR A 125 -28.61 -8.04 15.58
N ASN A 126 -28.03 -7.99 16.79
CA ASN A 126 -28.72 -8.33 18.03
C ASN A 126 -28.58 -7.21 19.09
N GLY A 127 -28.10 -6.04 18.70
CA GLY A 127 -27.86 -4.93 19.62
C GLY A 127 -29.16 -4.41 20.20
N THR A 128 -29.17 -4.13 21.50
CA THR A 128 -30.24 -3.38 22.14
C THR A 128 -29.61 -2.23 22.94
N PRO A 129 -30.19 -1.01 22.91
CA PRO A 129 -31.36 -0.54 22.15
C PRO A 129 -31.10 -0.35 20.63
N GLN A 130 -32.15 -0.13 19.82
CA GLN A 130 -32.05 0.01 18.35
C GLN A 130 -30.98 1.01 17.88
N ASN A 131 -30.86 2.17 18.55
CA ASN A 131 -29.86 3.17 18.19
C ASN A 131 -28.42 2.62 18.28
N PHE A 132 -28.16 1.71 19.22
CA PHE A 132 -26.87 1.04 19.37
C PHE A 132 -26.66 -0.04 18.30
N GLU A 133 -27.72 -0.77 17.92
CA GLU A 133 -27.70 -1.71 16.80
C GLU A 133 -27.37 -1.00 15.48
N ASP A 134 -28.10 0.07 15.17
CA ASP A 134 -27.91 0.85 13.94
C ASP A 134 -26.50 1.41 13.86
N ALA A 135 -25.98 1.94 14.98
CA ALA A 135 -24.58 2.35 15.07
C ALA A 135 -23.66 1.15 14.80
N SER A 136 -23.88 0.00 15.47
CA SER A 136 -23.09 -1.25 15.34
C SER A 136 -23.02 -1.72 13.90
N HIS A 137 -24.12 -1.61 13.18
CA HIS A 137 -24.19 -1.94 11.77
C HIS A 137 -23.29 -1.04 10.90
N TRP A 138 -23.27 0.28 11.15
CA TRP A 138 -22.37 1.19 10.42
C TRP A 138 -20.90 0.86 10.63
N TYR A 139 -20.49 0.56 11.86
CA TYR A 139 -19.10 0.20 12.15
C TYR A 139 -18.73 -1.16 11.60
N PHE A 140 -19.64 -2.14 11.64
CA PHE A 140 -19.47 -3.43 11.00
C PHE A 140 -19.15 -3.24 9.51
N LEU A 141 -19.94 -2.45 8.80
CA LEU A 141 -19.74 -2.21 7.36
C LEU A 141 -18.40 -1.51 7.07
N ARG A 142 -18.04 -0.47 7.85
CA ARG A 142 -16.78 0.27 7.68
C ARG A 142 -15.56 -0.60 7.96
N MET A 143 -15.62 -1.47 8.97
CA MET A 143 -14.55 -2.43 9.27
C MET A 143 -14.43 -3.49 8.17
N ARG A 144 -15.55 -3.98 7.62
CA ARG A 144 -15.53 -4.91 6.47
C ARG A 144 -14.93 -4.26 5.22
N ALA A 145 -15.27 -3.00 4.96
CA ALA A 145 -14.67 -2.24 3.86
C ALA A 145 -13.16 -2.04 4.07
N SER A 146 -12.73 -1.69 5.28
CA SER A 146 -11.30 -1.59 5.63
C SER A 146 -10.56 -2.91 5.41
N THR A 147 -11.15 -4.04 5.81
CA THR A 147 -10.60 -5.38 5.57
C THR A 147 -10.36 -5.62 4.09
N ALA A 148 -11.36 -5.34 3.25
CA ALA A 148 -11.24 -5.53 1.81
C ALA A 148 -10.15 -4.64 1.21
N ILE A 149 -10.09 -3.37 1.60
CA ILE A 149 -9.09 -2.43 1.07
C ILE A 149 -7.67 -2.82 1.51
N PHE A 150 -7.45 -3.17 2.78
CA PHE A 150 -6.14 -3.63 3.24
C PHE A 150 -5.70 -4.93 2.55
N CYS A 151 -6.64 -5.86 2.30
CA CYS A 151 -6.37 -7.05 1.52
C CYS A 151 -5.93 -6.69 0.08
N LEU A 152 -6.66 -5.79 -0.59
CA LEU A 152 -6.31 -5.32 -1.93
C LEU A 152 -4.96 -4.59 -1.96
N GLN A 153 -4.64 -3.79 -0.95
CA GLN A 153 -3.32 -3.13 -0.82
C GLN A 153 -2.20 -4.16 -0.68
N SER A 154 -2.40 -5.21 0.13
CA SER A 154 -1.44 -6.31 0.26
C SER A 154 -1.22 -7.03 -1.07
N LEU A 155 -2.30 -7.32 -1.80
CA LEU A 155 -2.23 -7.93 -3.14
C LEU A 155 -1.52 -7.03 -4.16
N CYS A 156 -1.77 -5.72 -4.12
CA CYS A 156 -1.05 -4.75 -4.97
C CYS A 156 0.45 -4.74 -4.67
N ALA A 157 0.84 -4.71 -3.39
CA ALA A 157 2.25 -4.73 -2.99
C ALA A 157 2.95 -6.04 -3.38
N LEU A 158 2.30 -7.20 -3.21
CA LEU A 158 2.82 -8.50 -3.66
C LEU A 158 2.91 -8.57 -5.19
N SER A 159 1.93 -8.02 -5.91
CA SER A 159 1.95 -7.96 -7.37
C SER A 159 3.13 -7.13 -7.85
N GLN A 160 3.37 -5.96 -7.25
CA GLN A 160 4.53 -5.12 -7.55
C GLN A 160 5.84 -5.84 -7.28
N LEU A 161 5.97 -6.50 -6.12
CA LEU A 161 7.14 -7.31 -5.77
C LEU A 161 7.39 -8.40 -6.81
N GLY A 162 6.35 -9.15 -7.18
CA GLY A 162 6.41 -10.23 -8.16
C GLY A 162 6.83 -9.74 -9.55
N LEU A 163 6.24 -8.66 -10.04
CA LEU A 163 6.52 -8.12 -11.37
C LEU A 163 7.91 -7.49 -11.50
N LEU A 164 8.34 -6.77 -10.47
CA LEU A 164 9.60 -6.02 -10.50
C LEU A 164 10.81 -6.88 -10.17
N TYR A 165 10.66 -7.90 -9.31
CA TYR A 165 11.80 -8.61 -8.72
C TYR A 165 11.77 -10.14 -8.90
N MET A 166 10.61 -10.74 -9.21
CA MET A 166 10.50 -12.18 -9.48
C MET A 166 10.08 -12.51 -10.92
N GLY A 167 9.81 -11.49 -11.74
CA GLY A 167 9.37 -11.62 -13.14
C GLY A 167 10.51 -11.94 -14.12
N ARG A 168 10.15 -12.61 -15.22
CA ARG A 168 11.03 -13.21 -16.25
C ARG A 168 11.95 -12.24 -17.03
N GLU A 169 11.87 -10.94 -16.78
CA GLU A 169 12.73 -9.91 -17.36
C GLU A 169 13.23 -8.99 -16.25
N CYS A 170 14.21 -9.46 -15.46
CA CYS A 170 15.01 -8.59 -14.62
C CYS A 170 15.73 -7.58 -15.52
N ARG A 171 15.09 -6.44 -15.77
CA ARG A 171 15.55 -5.34 -16.63
C ARG A 171 16.64 -4.50 -15.95
N TYR A 172 17.59 -5.19 -15.33
CA TYR A 172 18.90 -4.67 -15.03
C TYR A 172 19.88 -5.31 -16.02
N GLU A 173 19.64 -5.14 -17.32
CA GLU A 173 20.75 -5.21 -18.27
C GLU A 173 21.70 -4.10 -17.87
N ILE A 174 22.80 -4.48 -17.24
CA ILE A 174 23.94 -3.63 -17.00
C ILE A 174 24.46 -3.26 -18.39
N ILE A 175 24.00 -2.14 -18.95
CA ILE A 175 24.65 -1.54 -20.11
C ILE A 175 25.99 -1.03 -19.58
N LEU A 176 26.99 -1.91 -19.59
CA LEU A 176 28.38 -1.56 -19.39
C LEU A 176 28.72 -0.46 -20.40
N PRO A 177 29.24 0.70 -19.96
CA PRO A 177 29.57 1.81 -20.85
C PRO A 177 30.63 1.46 -21.91
N GLN A 178 31.30 0.30 -21.81
CA GLN A 178 32.38 -0.11 -22.71
C GLN A 178 31.95 -0.61 -24.10
N GLN A 179 30.67 -0.85 -24.38
CA GLN A 179 30.28 -1.37 -25.70
C GLN A 179 29.98 -0.28 -26.74
N LYS A 180 29.90 0.99 -26.35
CA LYS A 180 29.72 2.10 -27.29
C LYS A 180 31.04 2.49 -27.98
N ASP A 181 32.15 2.48 -27.26
CA ASP A 181 33.47 2.85 -27.81
C ASP A 181 34.07 1.85 -28.81
N LYS A 182 33.62 0.59 -28.82
CA LYS A 182 34.18 -0.43 -29.72
C LYS A 182 33.55 -0.45 -31.11
N LYS A 183 32.38 0.18 -31.30
CA LYS A 183 31.70 0.24 -32.61
C LYS A 183 32.19 1.40 -33.47
N ASP A 184 32.68 2.48 -32.86
CA ASP A 184 33.22 3.63 -33.60
C ASP A 184 34.68 3.42 -34.03
N LEU A 185 35.35 2.38 -33.53
CA LEU A 185 36.75 2.05 -33.87
C LEU A 185 36.91 1.04 -35.02
N LEU A 186 35.82 0.55 -35.61
CA LEU A 186 35.81 -0.49 -36.66
C LEU A 186 35.43 0.02 -38.05
N LEU A 187 35.22 1.32 -38.23
CA LEU A 187 35.03 1.92 -39.55
C LEU A 187 36.40 2.30 -40.13
N PRO A 188 36.85 1.67 -41.24
CA PRO A 188 38.07 2.12 -41.91
C PRO A 188 37.87 3.52 -42.50
N PRO A 189 38.93 4.35 -42.57
CA PRO A 189 38.86 5.66 -43.20
C PRO A 189 38.51 5.50 -44.68
N VAL A 190 37.41 6.13 -45.09
CA VAL A 190 37.10 6.39 -46.49
C VAL A 190 38.12 7.43 -46.97
N HIS A 191 39.08 7.00 -47.76
CA HIS A 191 39.93 7.89 -48.55
C HIS A 191 39.15 8.29 -49.81
N ASP A 192 38.83 9.58 -49.91
CA ASP A 192 38.66 10.27 -51.20
C ASP A 192 39.94 11.09 -51.47
#